data_AF-A0A925SNR9-F1
#
_entry.id   AF-A0A925SNR9-F1
#
_cell.length_a   1.000
_cell.length_b   1.000
_cell.length_c   1.000
_cell.angle_alpha   90.00
_cell.angle_beta   90.00
_cell.angle_gamma   90.00
#
_symmetry.space_group_name_H-M   'P 1'
#
loop_
_entity.id
_entity.type
_entity.pdbx_description
1 polymer ?
#
loop_
_entity_poly.entity_id
_entity_poly.type
_entity_poly.pdbx_seq_one_letter_code
_entity_poly.pdbx_strand_id
1 'polypeptide(L)' 'MANAMLGELTPKMAEVITNSKARKLLIPIYRGNIDIIGLKTELLPHLVDALILQFKKKLGCDKTCAKLTFI' A
#
# COMPACT_ATOMS: atom_id res chain seq x y z
N MET A 1 5.76 5.74 4.87
CA MET A 1 6.66 6.92 4.97
C MET A 1 5.84 8.07 5.52
N ALA A 2 6.38 8.81 6.49
CA ALA A 2 5.77 10.06 6.92
C ALA A 2 6.02 11.14 5.85
N ASN A 3 5.06 12.01 5.58
CA ASN A 3 5.14 13.06 4.54
C ASN A 3 5.35 12.53 3.11
N ALA A 4 4.73 11.39 2.77
CA ALA A 4 4.80 10.86 1.39
C ALA A 4 3.98 11.71 0.43
N MET A 5 4.26 11.56 -0.88
CA MET A 5 3.54 12.26 -1.96
C MET A 5 3.49 13.78 -1.72
N LEU A 6 4.65 14.40 -1.44
CA LEU A 6 4.80 15.84 -1.18
C LEU A 6 3.92 16.39 -0.04
N GLY A 7 3.47 15.53 0.88
CA GLY A 7 2.66 15.92 2.04
C GLY A 7 1.20 15.47 1.97
N GLU A 8 0.77 14.78 0.91
CA GLU A 8 -0.57 14.17 0.85
C GLU A 8 -0.76 13.09 1.93
N LEU A 9 0.32 12.40 2.33
CA LEU A 9 0.32 11.50 3.47
C LEU A 9 1.03 12.12 4.68
N THR A 10 0.25 12.66 5.62
CA THR A 10 0.80 13.21 6.86
C THR A 10 1.30 12.10 7.81
N PRO A 11 2.22 12.42 8.74
CA PRO A 11 2.76 11.44 9.69
C PRO A 11 1.66 10.83 10.57
N LYS A 12 0.70 11.65 11.00
CA LYS A 12 -0.45 11.23 11.82
C LYS A 12 -1.37 10.26 11.06
N MET A 13 -1.59 10.49 9.77
CA MET A 13 -2.36 9.57 8.94
C MET A 13 -1.62 8.24 8.77
N ALA A 14 -0.33 8.29 8.46
CA ALA A 14 0.50 7.09 8.32
C ALA A 14 0.44 6.23 9.60
N GLU A 15 0.58 6.85 10.78
CA GLU A 15 0.50 6.19 12.08
C GLU A 15 -0.85 5.47 12.31
N VAL A 16 -1.96 6.17 12.09
CA VAL A 16 -3.31 5.58 12.28
C VAL A 16 -3.55 4.42 11.31
N ILE A 17 -3.09 4.56 10.07
CA ILE A 17 -3.21 3.51 9.05
C ILE A 17 -2.39 2.29 9.48
N THR A 18 -1.13 2.46 9.87
CA THR A 18 -0.28 1.33 10.30
C THR A 18 -0.83 0.63 11.53
N ASN A 19 -1.37 1.37 12.49
CA ASN A 19 -1.93 0.83 13.75
C ASN A 19 -3.30 0.16 13.60
N SER A 20 -3.99 0.33 12.47
CA SER A 20 -5.28 -0.31 12.23
C SER A 20 -5.17 -1.85 12.29
N LYS A 21 -6.20 -2.56 12.76
CA LYS A 21 -6.21 -4.04 12.74
C LYS A 21 -6.46 -4.62 11.34
N ALA A 22 -6.88 -3.79 10.38
CA ALA A 22 -7.14 -4.22 9.01
C ALA A 22 -5.85 -4.72 8.33
N ARG A 23 -5.98 -5.76 7.51
CA ARG A 23 -4.91 -6.18 6.60
C ARG A 23 -4.72 -5.10 5.54
N LYS A 24 -3.49 -4.60 5.38
CA LYS A 24 -3.14 -3.61 4.36
C LYS A 24 -2.36 -4.27 3.23
N LEU A 25 -2.67 -3.86 2.01
CA LEU A 25 -1.89 -4.17 0.82
C LEU A 25 -1.37 -2.81 0.32
N LEU A 26 -0.05 -2.65 0.26
CA LEU A 26 0.58 -1.37 -0.09
C LEU A 26 1.27 -1.52 -1.44
N ILE A 27 1.08 -0.53 -2.31
CA ILE A 27 1.87 -0.39 -3.53
C ILE A 27 2.91 0.69 -3.25
N PRO A 28 4.21 0.40 -3.44
CA PRO A 28 5.24 1.40 -3.22
C PRO A 28 5.26 2.41 -4.37
N ILE A 29 4.41 3.42 -4.27
CA ILE A 29 4.41 4.59 -5.16
C ILE A 29 5.12 5.71 -4.42
N TYR A 30 6.39 5.94 -4.74
CA TYR A 30 7.16 7.02 -4.12
C TYR A 30 7.77 7.93 -5.19
N ARG A 31 7.82 9.22 -4.87
CA ARG A 31 8.58 10.23 -5.60
C ARG A 31 9.63 10.78 -4.62
N GLY A 32 10.89 10.39 -4.78
CA GLY A 32 11.97 10.80 -3.89
C GLY A 32 13.16 9.83 -3.84
N ASN A 33 14.18 10.18 -3.05
CA ASN A 33 15.45 9.45 -2.95
C ASN A 33 15.35 8.30 -1.93
N ILE A 34 14.51 7.30 -2.21
CA ILE A 34 14.37 6.15 -1.32
C ILE A 34 14.48 4.87 -2.14
N ASP A 35 15.47 4.05 -1.81
CA ASP A 35 15.64 2.74 -2.45
C ASP A 35 15.08 1.65 -1.54
N ILE A 36 14.06 0.92 -2.03
CA ILE A 36 13.48 -0.20 -1.30
C ILE A 36 14.12 -1.49 -1.81
N ILE A 37 15.04 -2.04 -1.03
CA ILE A 37 15.78 -3.25 -1.39
C ILE A 37 14.85 -4.47 -1.33
N GLY A 38 14.94 -5.36 -2.33
CA GLY A 38 14.13 -6.59 -2.41
C GLY A 38 12.75 -6.41 -3.04
N LEU A 39 12.45 -5.22 -3.56
CA LEU A 39 11.20 -4.91 -4.22
C LEU A 39 11.40 -4.86 -5.74
N LYS A 40 10.48 -5.47 -6.50
CA LYS A 40 10.51 -5.44 -7.96
C LYS A 40 9.91 -4.12 -8.43
N THR A 41 10.75 -3.21 -8.92
CA THR A 41 10.31 -1.94 -9.49
C THR A 41 9.71 -2.21 -10.88
N GLU A 42 8.40 -2.39 -10.93
CA GLU A 42 7.65 -2.55 -12.18
C GLU A 42 6.84 -1.30 -12.49
N LEU A 43 6.40 -1.17 -13.74
CA LEU A 43 5.46 -0.12 -14.14
C LEU A 43 4.17 -0.24 -13.33
N LEU A 44 3.56 0.90 -13.01
CA LEU A 44 2.35 0.99 -12.21
C LEU A 44 1.23 0.02 -12.63
N PRO A 45 0.94 -0.21 -13.93
CA PRO A 45 -0.09 -1.17 -14.34
C PRO A 45 0.17 -2.59 -13.81
N HIS A 46 1.41 -3.07 -13.89
CA HIS A 46 1.78 -4.41 -13.40
C HIS A 46 1.68 -4.52 -11.88
N LEU A 47 2.04 -3.45 -11.15
CA LEU A 47 1.87 -3.39 -9.70
C LEU A 47 0.40 -3.46 -9.28
N VAL A 48 -0.48 -2.81 -10.04
CA VAL A 48 -1.93 -2.87 -9.83
C VAL A 48 -2.47 -4.27 -10.10
N ASP A 49 -2.05 -4.92 -11.19
CA ASP A 49 -2.45 -6.30 -11.49
C ASP A 49 -2.03 -7.27 -10.37
N ALA A 50 -0.79 -7.13 -9.89
CA ALA A 50 -0.27 -7.92 -8.77
C ALA A 50 -1.07 -7.67 -7.48
N LEU A 51 -1.45 -6.41 -7.21
CA LEU A 51 -2.31 -6.06 -6.09
C LEU A 51 -3.68 -6.73 -6.21
N ILE A 52 -4.33 -6.66 -7.37
CA ILE A 52 -5.65 -7.26 -7.62
C ILE A 52 -5.59 -8.78 -7.41
N LEU A 53 -4.53 -9.44 -7.89
CA LEU A 53 -4.33 -10.86 -7.72
C LEU A 53 -4.17 -11.24 -6.23
N GLN A 54 -3.38 -10.48 -5.48
CA GLN A 54 -3.23 -10.67 -4.03
C GLN A 54 -4.51 -10.37 -3.27
N PHE A 55 -5.25 -9.34 -3.69
CA PHE A 55 -6.55 -9.00 -3.13
C PHE A 55 -7.53 -10.16 -3.27
N LYS A 56 -7.70 -10.71 -4.49
CA LYS A 56 -8.56 -11.87 -4.72
C LYS A 56 -8.14 -13.08 -3.88
N LYS A 57 -6.83 -13.38 -3.83
CA LYS A 57 -6.29 -14.52 -3.07
C LYS A 57 -6.51 -14.39 -1.57
N LYS A 58 -6.38 -13.19 -1.01
CA LYS A 58 -6.34 -12.97 0.45
C LYS A 58 -7.64 -12.46 1.05
N LEU A 59 -8.54 -11.88 0.25
CA LEU A 59 -9.76 -11.21 0.72
C LEU A 59 -11.05 -11.79 0.11
N GLY A 60 -10.95 -12.65 -0.91
CA GLY A 60 -12.11 -13.30 -1.53
C GLY A 60 -12.83 -14.34 -0.63
N CYS A 61 -12.32 -14.65 0.56
CA CYS A 61 -12.88 -15.70 1.44
C CYS A 61 -13.27 -15.22 2.85
N ASP A 62 -12.76 -14.07 3.33
CA ASP A 62 -13.01 -13.59 4.71
C ASP A 62 -13.78 -12.26 4.70
N LYS A 63 -14.99 -12.26 5.27
CA LYS A 63 -15.92 -11.12 5.36
C LYS A 63 -15.44 -9.98 6.29
N THR A 64 -14.17 -9.93 6.68
CA THR A 64 -13.61 -8.84 7.48
C THR A 64 -13.13 -7.70 6.59
N CYS A 65 -14.02 -6.72 6.42
CA CYS A 65 -13.81 -5.34 5.97
C CYS A 65 -12.36 -4.98 5.62
N ALA A 66 -11.95 -5.26 4.38
CA ALA A 66 -10.66 -4.86 3.86
C ALA A 66 -10.68 -3.37 3.53
N LYS A 67 -9.92 -2.56 4.26
CA LYS A 67 -9.64 -1.19 3.84
C LYS A 67 -8.47 -1.24 2.87
N LEU A 68 -8.77 -1.14 1.58
CA LEU A 68 -7.78 -0.98 0.54
C LEU A 68 -7.33 0.48 0.59
N THR A 69 -6.14 0.70 1.16
CA THR A 69 -5.57 2.04 1.31
C THR A 69 -4.47 2.19 0.28
N PHE A 70 -4.77 2.91 -0.80
CA PHE A 70 -3.80 3.29 -1.83
C PHE A 70 -3.05 4.52 -1.32
N ILE A 71 -1.80 4.35 -0.92
CA ILE A 71 -0.84 5.43 -0.69
C ILE A 71 0.50 4.99 -1.23
#